data_AF-A0A4Q9V385-F1
#
_entry.id   AF-A0A4Q9V385-F1
#
_cell.length_a   1.000
_cell.length_b   1.000
_cell.length_c   1.000
_cell.angle_alpha   90.00
_cell.angle_beta   90.00
_cell.angle_gamma   90.00
#
_symmetry.space_group_name_H-M   'P 1'
#
loop_
_entity.id
_entity.type
_entity.pdbx_description
1 polymer ?
#
loop_
_entity_poly.entity_id
_entity_poly.type
_entity_poly.pdbx_seq_one_letter_code
_entity_poly.pdbx_strand_id
1 'polypeptide(L)'
;QPHQISTLDTLIIETNKKIANKLRLNRFIIPEKETEPDIKDKYGKNWNSDNFGPIVIPKDKIFVMGDNRENAWDPRYIGLINKGDVIGKVLL
;
A
#
# COMPACT_ATOMS: atom_id res chain seq x y z
N GLN A 1 -18.46 21.79 7.97
CA GLN A 1 -18.87 21.53 6.58
C GLN A 1 -17.75 20.70 5.97
N PRO A 2 -18.00 19.52 5.37
CA PRO A 2 -16.96 18.81 4.65
C PRO A 2 -16.41 19.70 3.54
N HIS A 3 -15.09 19.74 3.37
CA HIS A 3 -14.50 20.39 2.21
C HIS A 3 -14.61 19.40 1.05
N GLN A 4 -15.22 19.85 -0.04
CA GLN A 4 -15.33 19.08 -1.27
C GLN A 4 -14.40 19.70 -2.30
N ILE A 5 -13.45 18.92 -2.78
CA ILE A 5 -12.62 19.28 -3.93
C ILE A 5 -12.97 18.31 -5.05
N SER A 6 -13.46 18.84 -6.16
CA SER A 6 -13.76 18.08 -7.36
C SER A 6 -12.84 18.51 -8.49
N THR A 7 -12.12 17.56 -9.06
CA THR A 7 -11.52 17.69 -10.40
C THR A 7 -12.43 17.00 -11.42
N LEU A 8 -12.03 16.97 -12.71
CA LEU A 8 -12.79 16.24 -13.75
C LEU A 8 -12.99 14.76 -13.40
N ASP A 9 -11.99 14.15 -12.76
CA ASP A 9 -11.93 12.69 -12.57
C ASP A 9 -11.79 12.27 -11.10
N THR A 10 -11.88 13.21 -10.15
CA THR A 10 -11.70 12.90 -8.73
C THR A 10 -12.62 13.71 -7.85
N LEU A 11 -13.26 13.02 -6.90
CA LEU A 11 -14.07 13.61 -5.84
C LEU A 11 -13.39 13.33 -4.49
N ILE A 12 -12.90 14.39 -3.85
CA ILE A 12 -12.37 14.32 -2.47
C ILE A 12 -13.42 14.91 -1.54
N ILE A 13 -13.89 14.09 -0.59
CA ILE A 13 -14.79 14.52 0.48
C ILE A 13 -14.03 14.44 1.80
N GLU A 14 -13.66 15.58 2.35
CA GLU A 14 -13.01 15.63 3.65
C GLU A 14 -14.04 15.54 4.78
N THR A 15 -13.93 14.51 5.62
CA THR A 15 -14.74 14.40 6.84
C THR A 15 -14.07 15.10 8.03
N ASN A 16 -14.86 15.47 9.04
CA ASN A 16 -14.33 16.06 10.27
C ASN A 16 -13.57 14.99 11.08
N LYS A 17 -12.36 15.32 11.57
CA LYS A 17 -11.54 14.42 12.42
C LYS A 17 -12.30 13.79 13.60
N LYS A 18 -13.20 14.53 14.27
CA LYS A 18 -14.03 13.99 15.36
C LYS A 18 -14.94 12.85 14.87
N ILE A 19 -15.54 13.03 13.69
CA ILE A 19 -16.39 12.01 13.05
C ILE A 19 -15.53 10.84 12.58
N ALA A 20 -14.40 11.11 11.92
CA ALA A 20 -13.45 10.09 11.49
C ALA A 20 -12.99 9.21 12.67
N ASN A 21 -12.62 9.81 13.79
CA ASN A 21 -12.22 9.10 14.99
C ASN A 21 -13.38 8.27 15.58
N LYS A 22 -14.58 8.87 15.69
CA LYS A 22 -15.78 8.19 16.21
C LYS A 22 -16.14 6.97 15.36
N LEU A 23 -16.05 7.10 14.04
CA LEU A 23 -16.36 6.04 13.07
C LEU A 23 -15.16 5.15 12.73
N ARG A 24 -13.99 5.39 13.34
CA ARG A 24 -12.73 4.66 13.08
C ARG A 24 -12.36 4.62 11.59
N LEU A 25 -12.55 5.75 10.89
CA LEU A 25 -12.22 5.89 9.46
C LEU A 25 -10.74 6.20 9.23
N ASN A 26 -9.96 6.42 10.29
CA ASN A 26 -8.51 6.54 10.13
C ASN A 26 -7.92 5.17 9.86
N ARG A 27 -6.93 5.13 8.97
CA ARG A 27 -6.10 3.95 8.75
C ARG A 27 -5.58 3.42 10.08
N PHE A 28 -5.74 2.11 10.28
CA PHE A 28 -5.08 1.39 11.35
C PHE A 28 -3.66 1.02 10.90
N ILE A 29 -2.67 1.31 11.74
CA ILE A 29 -1.28 0.93 11.48
C ILE A 29 -0.98 -0.34 12.26
N ILE A 30 -0.57 -1.39 11.55
CA ILE A 30 -0.15 -2.65 12.13
C ILE A 30 1.14 -2.41 12.93
N PRO A 31 1.20 -2.74 14.23
CA PRO A 31 2.42 -2.59 15.01
C PRO A 31 3.57 -3.46 14.47
N GLU A 32 4.81 -2.98 14.54
CA GLU A 32 6.01 -3.69 14.03
C GLU A 32 6.17 -5.11 14.58
N LYS A 33 5.74 -5.35 15.83
CA LYS A 33 5.80 -6.67 16.47
C LYS A 33 4.86 -7.72 15.86
N GLU A 34 3.84 -7.29 15.12
CA GLU A 34 2.88 -8.17 14.47
C GLU A 34 3.42 -8.64 13.13
N THR A 35 3.12 -9.88 12.76
CA THR A 35 3.62 -10.50 11.53
C THR A 35 2.45 -10.97 10.66
N GLU A 36 2.51 -10.66 9.37
CA GLU A 36 1.58 -11.22 8.39
C GLU A 36 2.14 -12.53 7.81
N PRO A 37 1.39 -13.66 7.87
CA PRO A 37 1.86 -14.96 7.39
C PRO A 37 2.35 -14.95 5.95
N ASP A 38 1.60 -14.33 5.03
CA ASP A 38 1.96 -14.32 3.59
C ASP A 38 3.30 -13.62 3.35
N ILE A 39 3.57 -12.54 4.08
CA ILE A 39 4.83 -11.79 4.00
C ILE A 39 5.96 -12.64 4.59
N LYS A 40 5.71 -13.30 5.72
CA LYS A 40 6.69 -14.20 6.34
C LYS A 40 7.02 -15.38 5.46
N ASP A 41 6.03 -16.01 4.85
CA ASP A 41 6.22 -17.15 3.97
C ASP A 41 7.00 -16.74 2.72
N LYS A 42 6.79 -15.51 2.22
CA LYS A 42 7.49 -14.99 1.05
C LYS A 42 8.95 -14.60 1.33
N TYR A 43 9.22 -13.96 2.45
CA TYR A 43 10.52 -13.33 2.73
C TYR A 43 11.31 -13.98 3.86
N GLY A 44 10.71 -14.89 4.63
CA GLY A 44 11.30 -15.49 5.82
C GLY A 44 11.53 -14.49 6.96
N LYS A 45 10.83 -13.35 6.93
CA LYS A 45 10.98 -12.26 7.91
C LYS A 45 9.66 -12.01 8.62
N ASN A 46 9.75 -11.66 9.91
CA ASN A 46 8.59 -11.32 10.73
C ASN A 46 8.15 -9.88 10.45
N TRP A 47 7.76 -9.61 9.21
CA TRP A 47 7.28 -8.31 8.77
C TRP A 47 5.76 -8.29 8.63
N ASN A 48 5.22 -7.08 8.60
CA ASN A 48 3.87 -6.80 8.14
C ASN A 48 3.94 -5.70 7.06
N SER A 49 2.81 -5.44 6.43
CA SER A 49 2.66 -4.54 5.28
C SER A 49 2.89 -3.06 5.60
N ASP A 50 2.77 -2.67 6.86
CA ASP A 50 3.12 -1.34 7.37
C ASP A 50 4.59 -1.22 7.79
N ASN A 51 5.23 -2.35 8.12
CA ASN A 51 6.62 -2.44 8.59
C ASN A 51 7.41 -3.44 7.73
N PHE A 52 7.34 -3.28 6.41
CA PHE A 52 7.95 -4.16 5.44
C PHE A 52 9.38 -3.73 5.09
N GLY A 53 10.32 -4.67 5.10
CA GLY A 53 11.70 -4.44 4.66
C GLY A 53 12.69 -4.13 5.79
N PRO A 54 13.92 -3.69 5.45
CA PRO A 54 14.39 -3.33 4.11
C PRO A 54 14.65 -4.54 3.20
N ILE A 55 14.54 -4.34 1.89
CA ILE A 55 14.98 -5.30 0.87
C ILE A 55 15.90 -4.63 -0.14
N VAL A 56 16.82 -5.40 -0.72
CA VAL A 56 17.65 -4.95 -1.85
C VAL A 56 16.97 -5.40 -3.15
N ILE A 57 16.75 -4.47 -4.07
CA ILE A 57 16.13 -4.75 -5.36
C ILE A 57 17.22 -5.06 -6.40
N PRO A 58 17.24 -6.27 -6.99
CA PRO A 58 18.15 -6.59 -8.10
C PRO A 58 17.93 -5.68 -9.32
N LYS A 59 18.96 -5.53 -10.16
CA LYS A 59 18.96 -4.61 -11.32
C LYS A 59 17.82 -4.85 -12.33
N ASP A 60 17.38 -6.10 -12.46
CA ASP A 60 16.37 -6.58 -13.41
C ASP A 60 14.98 -6.74 -12.77
N LYS A 61 14.80 -6.27 -11.53
CA LYS A 61 13.57 -6.35 -10.76
C LYS A 61 13.01 -4.97 -10.45
N ILE A 62 11.72 -4.91 -10.16
CA ILE A 62 11.05 -3.70 -9.66
C ILE A 62 10.19 -4.01 -8.44
N PHE A 63 10.06 -2.99 -7.60
CA PHE A 63 9.12 -2.96 -6.48
C PHE A 63 8.13 -1.83 -6.76
N VAL A 64 6.85 -2.18 -6.85
CA VAL A 64 5.73 -1.25 -7.06
C VAL A 64 4.77 -1.41 -5.91
N MET A 65 3.91 -0.42 -5.66
CA MET A 65 2.86 -0.55 -4.66
C MET A 65 1.57 0.00 -5.24
N GLY A 66 0.45 -0.68 -4.95
CA GLY A 66 -0.85 -0.11 -5.25
C GLY A 66 -1.14 1.09 -4.36
N ASP A 67 -1.90 2.06 -4.85
CA ASP A 67 -2.30 3.22 -4.06
C ASP A 67 -3.28 2.84 -2.93
N ASN A 68 -4.16 1.87 -3.20
CA ASN A 68 -5.02 1.27 -2.18
C ASN A 68 -4.26 0.19 -1.38
N ARG A 69 -3.37 0.64 -0.50
CA ARG A 69 -2.35 -0.18 0.19
C ARG A 69 -2.89 -1.41 0.92
N GLU A 70 -4.07 -1.31 1.52
CA GLU A 70 -4.69 -2.42 2.27
C GLU A 70 -5.31 -3.48 1.35
N ASN A 71 -5.60 -3.12 0.10
CA ASN A 71 -6.24 -4.00 -0.89
C ASN A 71 -5.35 -4.27 -2.12
N ALA A 72 -4.03 -4.06 -1.98
CA ALA A 72 -3.08 -4.22 -3.06
C ALA A 72 -2.31 -5.53 -2.91
N TRP A 73 -2.51 -6.45 -3.85
CA TRP A 73 -1.66 -7.63 -4.04
C TRP A 73 -0.39 -7.23 -4.80
N ASP A 74 0.50 -6.52 -4.10
CA ASP A 74 1.74 -6.01 -4.65
C ASP A 74 2.95 -6.81 -4.10
N PRO A 75 4.19 -6.52 -4.53
CA PRO A 75 5.40 -7.24 -4.16
C PRO A 75 5.61 -7.49 -2.67
N ARG A 76 4.95 -6.77 -1.74
CA ARG A 76 4.95 -7.13 -0.32
C ARG A 76 4.47 -8.57 -0.08
N TYR A 77 3.57 -9.06 -0.91
CA TYR A 77 2.97 -10.40 -0.82
C TYR A 77 3.42 -11.31 -1.96
N ILE A 78 3.43 -10.80 -3.20
CA ILE A 78 3.66 -11.64 -4.39
C ILE A 78 5.13 -11.73 -4.83
N GLY A 79 6.01 -10.89 -4.28
CA GLY A 79 7.43 -10.82 -4.64
C GLY A 79 7.73 -9.83 -5.77
N LEU A 80 9.02 -9.63 -6.04
CA LEU A 80 9.50 -8.66 -7.02
C LEU A 80 9.14 -9.04 -8.46
N ILE A 81 8.68 -8.05 -9.21
CA ILE A 81 8.29 -8.20 -10.62
C ILE A 81 9.54 -8.10 -11.51
N ASN A 82 9.63 -8.88 -12.58
CA ASN A 82 10.69 -8.68 -13.57
C ASN A 82 10.46 -7.38 -14.31
N LYS A 83 11.51 -6.58 -14.48
CA LYS A 83 11.44 -5.36 -15.27
C LYS A 83 11.06 -5.63 -16.74
N GLY A 84 11.41 -6.81 -17.26
CA GLY A 84 11.03 -7.26 -18.61
C GLY A 84 9.54 -7.55 -18.80
N ASP A 85 8.79 -7.77 -17.71
CA ASP A 85 7.35 -8.04 -17.77
C ASP A 85 6.52 -6.73 -17.88
N VAL A 86 7.18 -5.57 -17.82
CA VAL A 86 6.51 -4.27 -17.92
C VAL A 86 6.21 -3.93 -19.37
N ILE A 87 4.91 -3.84 -19.70
CA ILE A 87 4.43 -3.56 -21.06
C ILE A 87 4.45 -2.05 -21.38
N GLY A 88 4.28 -1.19 -20.37
CA GLY A 88 4.22 0.26 -20.58
C GLY A 88 3.98 1.07 -19.30
N LYS A 89 3.79 2.37 -19.47
CA LYS A 89 3.47 3.34 -18.40
C LYS A 89 2.12 3.97 -18.67
N VAL A 90 1.27 4.04 -17.65
CA VAL A 90 0.01 4.79 -17.70
C VAL A 90 0.32 6.28 -17.72
N LEU A 91 -0.25 7.00 -18.69
CA LEU A 91 -0.27 8.46 -18.72
C LEU A 91 -1.53 8.92 -17.99
N LEU A 92 -1.34 9.69 -16.93
CA LEU A 92 -2.39 10.30 -16.12
C LEU A 92 -2.50 11.79 -16.47
#